data_AF-A0A976CTI0-F1
#
_entry.id   AF-A0A976CTI0-F1
#
_cell.length_a   1.000
_cell.length_b   1.000
_cell.length_c   1.000
_cell.angle_alpha   90.00
_cell.angle_beta   90.00
_cell.angle_gamma   90.00
#
_symmetry.space_group_name_H-M   'P 1'
#
loop_
_entity.id
_entity.type
_entity.pdbx_description
1 polymer ?
#
loop_
_entity_poly.entity_id
_entity_poly.type
_entity_poly.pdbx_seq_one_letter_code
_entity_poly.pdbx_strand_id
1 'polypeptide(L)'
;MSAQWYLSSEGQTLGPYTGEQLQQFAQEGRIIDSTLLWAEGMTEWMPASQIPGVLPQPTAVAPAPAAAPAWAPPGARAAGSSALAPSTSLRPGPMAGAAPTDAPYPHIPVKSVSFGLWAGSFVGSIVLFIIALIATVALAQNDPENAATAGGFGGILLLLSVVAHVASAIFYCIIIYRAWLCLKAGAPRTTPGSAVGLMFVPLYNIYWMFVAINGLPKDWNRVVSSYEDLHNAPRLSETTFLLFCIGSIVFPPLSMIVVFPMLSQLCRGINFFAYRKNLTTSTGSPSGFGGIKFG
;
A
#
# COMPACT_ATOMS: atom_id res chain seq x y z
N MET A 1 2.29 11.56 56.30
CA MET A 1 1.03 11.45 55.53
C MET A 1 1.41 11.09 54.12
N SER A 2 1.09 9.87 53.70
CA SER A 2 1.46 9.33 52.39
C SER A 2 0.57 9.97 51.33
N ALA A 3 1.15 10.61 50.31
CA ALA A 3 0.38 11.17 49.21
C ALA A 3 -0.38 10.04 48.49
N GLN A 4 -1.71 10.16 48.38
CA GLN A 4 -2.56 9.21 47.67
C GLN A 4 -2.66 9.59 46.20
N TRP A 5 -2.47 8.61 45.33
CA TRP A 5 -2.45 8.78 43.89
C TRP A 5 -3.52 7.94 43.22
N TYR A 6 -4.07 8.48 42.15
CA TYR A 6 -5.10 7.86 41.33
C TYR A 6 -4.63 7.80 39.88
N LEU A 7 -5.02 6.74 39.19
CA LEU A 7 -4.63 6.46 37.81
C LEU A 7 -5.88 6.33 36.96
N SER A 8 -5.89 6.97 35.78
CA SER A 8 -6.98 6.84 34.82
C SER A 8 -6.61 5.82 33.75
N SER A 9 -7.28 4.65 33.77
CA SER A 9 -7.11 3.58 32.79
C SER A 9 -8.47 3.25 32.16
N GLU A 10 -8.55 3.29 30.83
CA GLU A 10 -9.78 2.98 30.06
C GLU A 10 -11.05 3.75 30.51
N GLY A 11 -10.88 4.98 31.00
CA GLY A 11 -12.00 5.83 31.45
C GLY A 11 -12.51 5.54 32.86
N GLN A 12 -11.83 4.66 33.61
CA GLN A 12 -12.09 4.45 35.04
C GLN A 12 -10.92 4.97 35.89
N THR A 13 -11.25 5.63 36.99
CA THR A 13 -10.30 6.07 38.01
C THR A 13 -10.01 4.92 38.98
N LEU A 14 -8.79 4.40 38.93
CA LEU A 14 -8.29 3.37 39.82
C LEU A 14 -7.44 4.01 40.91
N GLY A 15 -7.73 3.72 42.18
CA GLY A 15 -6.98 4.22 43.33
C GLY A 15 -7.80 4.14 44.62
N PRO A 16 -7.19 4.45 45.78
CA PRO A 16 -5.90 5.13 45.93
C PRO A 16 -4.69 4.20 45.97
N TYR A 17 -3.61 4.59 45.29
CA TYR A 17 -2.30 3.95 45.30
C TYR A 17 -1.25 4.83 46.00
N THR A 18 -0.21 4.22 46.55
CA THR A 18 0.94 4.95 47.10
C THR A 18 1.98 5.24 46.02
N GLY A 19 2.86 6.22 46.26
CA GLY A 19 3.95 6.55 45.32
C GLY A 19 4.88 5.37 45.00
N GLU A 20 5.12 4.47 45.97
CA GLU A 20 5.90 3.25 45.76
C GLU A 20 5.20 2.24 44.83
N GLN A 21 3.87 2.12 44.93
CA GLN A 21 3.07 1.25 44.05
C GLN A 21 3.02 1.80 42.62
N LEU A 22 2.96 3.12 42.43
CA LEU A 22 3.09 3.74 41.12
C LEU A 22 4.45 3.44 40.48
N GLN A 23 5.52 3.51 41.26
CA GLN A 23 6.87 3.21 40.78
C GLN A 23 7.01 1.73 40.39
N GLN A 24 6.36 0.82 41.12
CA GLN A 24 6.30 -0.59 40.74
C GLN A 24 5.50 -0.80 39.44
N PHE A 25 4.35 -0.15 39.28
CA PHE A 25 3.58 -0.24 38.03
C PHE A 25 4.31 0.37 36.82
N ALA A 26 5.13 1.40 37.04
CA ALA A 26 6.02 1.94 36.03
C ALA A 26 7.16 0.96 35.67
N GLN A 27 7.75 0.28 36.67
CA GLN A 27 8.76 -0.76 36.44
C GLN A 27 8.20 -1.99 35.72
N GLU A 28 6.94 -2.36 36.01
CA GLU A 28 6.24 -3.46 35.34
C GLU A 28 5.74 -3.10 33.93
N GLY A 29 5.92 -1.85 33.48
CA GLY A 29 5.49 -1.38 32.16
C GLY A 29 3.97 -1.24 31.99
N ARG A 30 3.22 -1.22 33.11
CA ARG A 30 1.76 -1.03 33.11
C ARG A 30 1.36 0.44 32.98
N ILE A 31 2.29 1.36 33.24
CA ILE A 31 2.13 2.80 33.07
C ILE A 31 3.01 3.22 31.89
N ILE A 32 2.37 3.82 30.89
CA ILE A 32 3.04 4.38 29.71
C ILE A 32 3.10 5.90 29.83
N ASP A 33 3.91 6.56 29.01
CA ASP A 33 4.16 8.01 29.06
C ASP A 33 2.89 8.88 29.02
N SER A 34 1.81 8.36 28.42
CA SER A 34 0.51 9.01 28.25
C SER A 34 -0.51 8.66 29.34
N THR A 35 -0.18 7.80 30.30
CA THR A 35 -1.09 7.44 31.40
C THR A 35 -1.31 8.65 32.30
N LEU A 36 -2.58 9.03 32.49
CA LEU A 36 -2.97 10.17 33.31
C LEU A 36 -2.98 9.79 34.80
N LEU A 37 -2.24 10.56 35.59
CA LEU A 37 -2.08 10.43 37.03
C LEU A 37 -2.63 11.67 37.72
N TRP A 38 -3.23 11.47 38.90
CA TRP A 38 -3.70 12.55 39.75
C TRP A 38 -3.33 12.28 41.19
N ALA A 39 -2.79 13.27 41.88
CA ALA A 39 -2.52 13.21 43.31
C ALA A 39 -3.56 14.00 44.08
N GLU A 40 -3.84 13.57 45.31
CA GLU A 40 -4.66 14.33 46.25
C GLU A 40 -4.07 15.75 46.45
N GLY A 41 -4.76 16.76 45.91
CA GLY A 41 -4.33 18.17 45.92
C GLY A 41 -3.94 18.76 44.56
N MET A 42 -3.90 17.98 43.47
CA MET A 42 -3.69 18.50 42.11
C MET A 42 -5.00 19.04 41.50
N THR A 43 -4.93 20.15 40.79
CA THR A 43 -6.10 20.76 40.13
C THR A 43 -6.49 20.02 38.84
N GLU A 44 -5.55 19.35 38.18
CA GLU A 44 -5.76 18.65 36.91
C GLU A 44 -5.00 17.31 36.86
N TRP A 45 -5.44 16.41 35.98
CA TRP A 45 -4.77 15.14 35.71
C TRP A 45 -3.53 15.38 34.84
N MET A 46 -2.38 14.86 35.27
CA MET A 46 -1.11 15.03 34.56
C MET A 46 -0.60 13.71 34.01
N PRO A 47 -0.05 13.67 32.78
CA PRO A 47 0.54 12.45 32.23
C PRO A 47 1.80 12.05 33.00
N ALA A 48 2.03 10.74 33.14
CA ALA A 48 3.16 10.17 33.89
C ALA A 48 4.53 10.67 33.42
N SER A 49 4.66 11.03 32.14
CA SER A 49 5.87 11.64 31.56
C SER A 49 6.23 13.02 32.13
N GLN A 50 5.26 13.76 32.67
CA GLN A 50 5.48 15.09 33.23
C GLN A 50 5.78 15.06 34.74
N ILE A 51 5.72 13.90 35.40
CA ILE A 51 5.98 13.76 36.83
C ILE A 51 7.39 13.21 37.05
N PRO A 52 8.34 14.04 37.53
CA PRO A 52 9.70 13.59 37.80
C PRO A 52 9.71 12.48 38.86
N GLY A 53 10.30 11.33 38.54
CA GLY A 53 10.49 10.21 39.48
C GLY A 53 9.49 9.06 39.36
N VAL A 54 8.45 9.16 38.53
CA VAL A 54 7.52 8.04 38.26
C VAL A 54 8.13 7.04 37.27
N LEU A 55 8.90 7.52 36.30
CA LEU A 55 9.55 6.69 35.29
C LEU A 55 11.04 6.48 35.63
N PRO A 56 11.57 5.25 35.59
CA PRO A 56 13.00 5.01 35.81
C PRO A 56 13.82 5.67 34.69
N GLN A 57 14.70 6.59 35.05
CA GLN A 57 15.63 7.24 34.11
C GLN A 57 16.58 6.19 33.50
N PRO A 58 16.75 6.14 32.17
CA PRO A 58 17.81 5.37 31.55
C PRO A 58 19.17 5.96 31.94
N THR A 59 20.02 5.21 32.63
CA THR A 59 21.42 5.58 32.88
C THR A 59 22.17 5.74 31.55
N ALA A 60 22.54 6.98 31.22
CA ALA A 60 23.35 7.31 30.05
C ALA A 60 24.84 7.02 30.33
N VAL A 61 25.47 6.21 29.49
CA VAL A 61 26.94 6.02 29.48
C VAL A 61 27.56 7.12 28.61
N ALA A 62 28.55 7.84 29.15
CA ALA A 62 29.22 8.98 28.51
C ALA A 62 30.05 8.58 27.26
N PRO A 63 30.11 9.41 26.19
CA PRO A 63 30.89 9.12 24.99
C PRO A 63 32.36 9.60 25.12
N ALA A 64 33.30 8.78 24.63
CA ALA A 64 34.73 9.12 24.51
C ALA A 64 35.01 10.05 23.29
N PRO A 65 36.13 10.81 23.27
CA PRO A 65 36.34 11.91 22.32
C PRO A 65 36.64 11.43 20.89
N ALA A 66 36.08 12.14 19.91
CA ALA A 66 36.22 11.85 18.48
C ALA A 66 37.61 12.23 17.93
N ALA A 67 38.24 11.31 17.18
CA ALA A 67 39.36 11.60 16.28
C ALA A 67 38.82 11.93 14.87
N ALA A 68 39.42 12.94 14.21
CA ALA A 68 38.99 13.50 12.93
C ALA A 68 39.10 12.50 11.74
N PRO A 69 38.30 12.66 10.66
CA PRO A 69 38.32 11.72 9.55
C PRO A 69 39.44 12.06 8.54
N ALA A 70 40.25 11.05 8.19
CA ALA A 70 41.11 11.07 7.01
C ALA A 70 40.34 10.48 5.81
N TRP A 71 40.41 11.15 4.66
CA TRP A 71 39.76 10.76 3.41
C TRP A 71 40.35 9.47 2.80
N ALA A 72 39.52 8.61 2.20
CA ALA A 72 39.95 7.45 1.40
C ALA A 72 39.18 7.35 0.05
N PRO A 73 39.84 6.99 -1.06
CA PRO A 73 39.30 7.03 -2.43
C PRO A 73 38.43 5.80 -2.82
N PRO A 74 37.60 5.91 -3.88
CA PRO A 74 36.61 4.88 -4.21
C PRO A 74 37.20 3.77 -5.09
N GLY A 75 37.25 2.52 -4.59
CA GLY A 75 37.56 1.37 -5.46
C GLY A 75 38.00 0.05 -4.83
N ALA A 76 38.41 -0.02 -3.56
CA ALA A 76 38.87 -1.29 -2.98
C ALA A 76 37.72 -2.07 -2.30
N ARG A 77 37.21 -3.12 -2.96
CA ARG A 77 36.51 -4.23 -2.29
C ARG A 77 37.54 -5.28 -1.89
N ALA A 78 37.59 -5.64 -0.60
CA ALA A 78 37.13 -6.96 -0.12
C ALA A 78 37.75 -7.33 1.24
N ALA A 79 36.89 -8.00 2.02
CA ALA A 79 37.16 -8.96 3.09
C ALA A 79 37.60 -8.42 4.46
N GLY A 80 36.73 -8.69 5.44
CA GLY A 80 37.17 -9.08 6.77
C GLY A 80 36.74 -8.17 7.90
N SER A 81 35.57 -8.48 8.46
CA SER A 81 35.30 -8.43 9.91
C SER A 81 35.52 -7.09 10.63
N SER A 82 34.48 -6.26 10.64
CA SER A 82 34.26 -5.34 11.75
C SER A 82 32.93 -5.68 12.41
N ALA A 83 33.04 -6.16 13.64
CA ALA A 83 31.96 -6.47 14.55
C ALA A 83 31.11 -5.22 14.82
N LEU A 84 29.87 -5.25 14.36
CA LEU A 84 28.81 -4.37 14.79
C LEU A 84 28.24 -4.92 16.11
N ALA A 85 28.43 -4.17 17.20
CA ALA A 85 27.62 -4.29 18.40
C ALA A 85 26.17 -3.81 18.10
N PRO A 86 25.17 -4.32 18.82
CA PRO A 86 23.94 -4.81 18.22
C PRO A 86 22.90 -3.71 18.01
N SER A 87 22.54 -3.46 16.76
CA SER A 87 21.21 -2.97 16.43
C SER A 87 20.21 -4.05 16.80
N THR A 88 19.58 -3.94 17.96
CA THR A 88 18.55 -4.86 18.44
C THR A 88 17.40 -4.90 17.44
N SER A 89 17.44 -5.95 16.60
CA SER A 89 16.34 -6.66 15.94
C SER A 89 15.11 -5.77 15.61
N LEU A 90 14.86 -5.37 14.36
CA LEU A 90 14.42 -6.31 13.32
C LEU A 90 14.23 -7.72 13.88
N ARG A 91 13.29 -7.88 14.81
CA ARG A 91 12.57 -9.13 14.86
C ARG A 91 11.91 -9.17 13.47
N PRO A 92 12.11 -10.20 12.65
CA PRO A 92 10.96 -10.72 11.96
C PRO A 92 10.01 -11.08 13.11
N GLY A 93 9.16 -10.12 13.55
CA GLY A 93 7.89 -10.49 14.12
C GLY A 93 7.38 -11.60 13.22
N PRO A 94 6.99 -12.74 13.78
CA PRO A 94 7.13 -14.04 13.15
C PRO A 94 6.87 -13.91 11.65
N MET A 95 7.74 -14.47 10.81
CA MET A 95 7.28 -14.94 9.50
C MET A 95 6.19 -15.99 9.75
N ALA A 96 5.04 -15.55 10.25
CA ALA A 96 4.05 -16.33 10.99
C ALA A 96 2.93 -15.40 11.49
N GLY A 97 2.51 -14.44 10.66
CA GLY A 97 1.12 -14.50 10.23
C GLY A 97 1.08 -15.45 9.05
N ALA A 98 1.54 -16.69 9.24
CA ALA A 98 1.26 -17.75 8.32
C ALA A 98 -0.26 -17.69 8.25
N ALA A 99 -0.78 -17.44 7.05
CA ALA A 99 -2.11 -17.86 6.71
C ALA A 99 -2.39 -19.13 7.52
N PRO A 100 -3.43 -19.18 8.37
CA PRO A 100 -3.73 -20.43 9.06
C PRO A 100 -3.78 -21.47 7.96
N THR A 101 -2.87 -22.45 8.00
CA THR A 101 -2.58 -23.32 6.85
C THR A 101 -3.79 -24.13 6.39
N ASP A 102 -4.85 -24.12 7.21
CA ASP A 102 -6.12 -24.81 6.97
C ASP A 102 -7.34 -23.87 6.84
N ALA A 103 -7.18 -22.54 6.99
CA ALA A 103 -8.30 -21.61 6.89
C ALA A 103 -8.43 -21.04 5.47
N PRO A 104 -9.64 -21.03 4.87
CA PRO A 104 -9.89 -20.40 3.57
C PRO A 104 -9.48 -18.92 3.55
N TYR A 105 -8.94 -18.46 2.42
CA TYR A 105 -8.64 -17.04 2.23
C TYR A 105 -9.92 -16.21 2.38
N PRO A 106 -9.94 -15.18 3.26
CA PRO A 106 -11.12 -14.37 3.51
C PRO A 106 -11.68 -13.76 2.22
N HIS A 107 -13.00 -13.80 2.06
CA HIS A 107 -13.62 -13.14 0.91
C HIS A 107 -13.57 -11.62 1.08
N ILE A 108 -12.92 -10.95 0.13
CA ILE A 108 -12.82 -9.49 0.07
C ILE A 108 -13.76 -9.01 -1.04
N PRO A 109 -14.77 -8.18 -0.74
CA PRO A 109 -15.70 -7.70 -1.76
C PRO A 109 -14.98 -6.75 -2.71
N VAL A 110 -14.74 -7.20 -3.94
CA VAL A 110 -14.14 -6.41 -5.03
C VAL A 110 -15.05 -6.52 -6.24
N LYS A 111 -15.54 -5.40 -6.80
CA LYS A 111 -16.28 -5.43 -8.08
C LYS A 111 -15.36 -5.89 -9.25
N SER A 112 -15.93 -6.25 -10.39
CA SER A 112 -15.15 -6.59 -11.59
C SER A 112 -14.55 -5.35 -12.28
N VAL A 113 -13.54 -5.58 -13.12
CA VAL A 113 -12.87 -4.61 -13.98
C VAL A 113 -12.93 -5.08 -15.44
N SER A 114 -12.92 -4.13 -16.39
CA SER A 114 -12.93 -4.43 -17.82
C SER A 114 -11.63 -3.97 -18.48
N PHE A 115 -10.84 -4.94 -18.96
CA PHE A 115 -9.63 -4.65 -19.75
C PHE A 115 -9.98 -3.93 -21.05
N GLY A 116 -11.06 -4.35 -21.74
CA GLY A 116 -11.48 -3.74 -23.00
C GLY A 116 -11.88 -2.27 -22.84
N LEU A 117 -12.50 -1.91 -21.71
CA LEU A 117 -12.84 -0.51 -21.42
C LEU A 117 -11.59 0.35 -21.22
N TRP A 118 -10.63 -0.13 -20.42
CA TRP A 118 -9.35 0.57 -20.24
C TRP A 118 -8.60 0.69 -21.57
N ALA A 119 -8.40 -0.43 -22.29
CA ALA A 119 -7.66 -0.45 -23.55
C ALA A 119 -8.31 0.43 -24.62
N GLY A 120 -9.64 0.38 -24.75
CA GLY A 120 -10.39 1.22 -25.67
C GLY A 120 -10.26 2.71 -25.35
N SER A 121 -10.37 3.10 -24.07
CA SER A 121 -10.16 4.49 -23.65
C SER A 121 -8.72 4.97 -23.92
N PHE A 122 -7.73 4.12 -23.68
CA PHE A 122 -6.31 4.44 -23.88
C PHE A 122 -5.99 4.60 -25.37
N VAL A 123 -6.30 3.59 -26.19
CA VAL A 123 -6.07 3.63 -27.63
C VAL A 123 -6.88 4.75 -28.29
N GLY A 124 -8.14 4.92 -27.89
CA GLY A 124 -8.99 6.00 -28.37
C GLY A 124 -8.40 7.38 -28.08
N SER A 125 -7.82 7.60 -26.90
CA SER A 125 -7.13 8.86 -26.57
C SER A 125 -5.94 9.14 -27.51
N ILE A 126 -5.14 8.12 -27.82
CA ILE A 126 -3.98 8.24 -28.72
C ILE A 126 -4.43 8.52 -30.15
N VAL A 127 -5.46 7.81 -30.63
CA VAL A 127 -6.01 8.03 -31.98
C VAL A 127 -6.58 9.43 -32.11
N LEU A 128 -7.37 9.90 -31.13
CA LEU A 128 -7.91 11.26 -31.12
C LEU A 128 -6.80 12.31 -31.10
N PHE A 129 -5.74 12.09 -30.33
CA PHE A 129 -4.58 12.97 -30.29
C PHE A 129 -3.87 13.06 -31.65
N ILE A 130 -3.66 11.92 -32.32
CA ILE A 130 -3.04 11.87 -33.65
C ILE A 130 -3.94 12.56 -34.69
N ILE A 131 -5.25 12.31 -34.66
CA ILE A 131 -6.21 12.99 -35.55
C ILE A 131 -6.18 14.50 -35.30
N ALA A 132 -6.16 14.94 -34.04
CA ALA A 132 -6.06 16.36 -33.70
C ALA A 132 -4.81 17.00 -34.32
N LEU A 133 -3.65 16.34 -34.19
CA LEU A 133 -2.39 16.80 -34.77
C LEU A 133 -2.44 16.89 -36.29
N ILE A 134 -2.87 15.81 -36.96
CA ILE A 134 -2.93 15.73 -38.42
C ILE A 134 -3.94 16.74 -38.97
N ALA A 135 -5.14 16.82 -38.38
CA ALA A 135 -6.18 17.73 -38.83
C ALA A 135 -5.74 19.20 -38.70
N THR A 136 -5.07 19.56 -37.60
CA THR A 136 -4.56 20.93 -37.40
C THR A 136 -3.53 21.29 -38.46
N VAL A 137 -2.55 20.41 -38.71
CA VAL A 137 -1.48 20.67 -39.69
C VAL A 137 -2.04 20.69 -41.11
N ALA A 138 -2.85 19.70 -41.48
CA ALA A 138 -3.39 19.58 -42.83
C ALA A 138 -4.31 20.77 -43.19
N LEU A 139 -5.21 21.15 -42.28
CA LEU A 139 -6.12 22.28 -42.52
C LEU A 139 -5.39 23.63 -42.56
N ALA A 140 -4.33 23.80 -41.76
CA ALA A 140 -3.52 25.02 -41.77
C ALA A 140 -2.63 25.16 -43.02
N GLN A 141 -2.22 24.04 -43.62
CA GLN A 141 -1.41 24.03 -44.84
C GLN A 141 -2.23 24.27 -46.12
N ASN A 142 -3.52 23.90 -46.11
CA ASN A 142 -4.37 24.00 -47.30
C ASN A 142 -4.70 25.44 -47.68
N ASP A 143 -5.04 26.30 -46.70
CA ASP A 143 -5.33 27.71 -46.95
C ASP A 143 -5.12 28.56 -45.67
N PRO A 144 -4.43 29.72 -45.74
CA PRO A 144 -4.16 30.56 -44.58
C PRO A 144 -5.44 31.08 -43.88
N GLU A 145 -6.53 31.25 -44.62
CA GLU A 145 -7.83 31.65 -44.08
C GLU A 145 -8.47 30.57 -43.19
N ASN A 146 -8.12 29.30 -43.41
CA ASN A 146 -8.60 28.17 -42.62
C ASN A 146 -7.84 27.98 -41.31
N ALA A 147 -6.78 28.77 -41.04
CA ALA A 147 -5.93 28.62 -39.86
C ALA A 147 -6.71 28.75 -38.54
N ALA A 148 -7.66 29.70 -38.45
CA ALA A 148 -8.50 29.86 -37.27
C ALA A 148 -9.43 28.66 -37.05
N THR A 149 -10.06 28.16 -38.11
CA THR A 149 -10.93 26.99 -38.09
C THR A 149 -10.15 25.71 -37.76
N ALA A 150 -8.96 25.55 -38.33
CA ALA A 150 -8.04 24.45 -38.06
C ALA A 150 -7.62 24.40 -36.59
N GLY A 151 -7.27 25.56 -36.03
CA GLY A 151 -6.95 25.70 -34.60
C GLY A 151 -8.13 25.38 -33.69
N GLY A 152 -9.34 25.86 -34.05
CA GLY A 152 -10.57 25.58 -33.29
C GLY A 152 -10.92 24.09 -33.28
N PHE A 153 -10.97 23.44 -34.45
CA PHE A 153 -11.29 22.01 -34.57
C PHE A 153 -10.21 21.14 -33.91
N GLY A 154 -8.93 21.42 -34.19
CA GLY A 154 -7.79 20.74 -33.57
C GLY A 154 -7.78 20.86 -32.05
N GLY A 155 -8.07 22.05 -31.52
CA GLY A 155 -8.16 22.30 -30.09
C GLY A 155 -9.26 21.48 -29.40
N ILE A 156 -10.43 21.34 -30.02
CA ILE A 156 -11.53 20.52 -29.47
C ILE A 156 -11.12 19.04 -29.44
N LEU A 157 -10.53 18.51 -30.51
CA LEU A 157 -10.07 17.12 -30.54
C LEU A 157 -8.95 16.86 -29.53
N LEU A 158 -8.03 17.81 -29.37
CA LEU A 158 -6.98 17.75 -28.36
C LEU A 158 -7.59 17.68 -26.95
N LEU A 159 -8.55 18.55 -26.63
CA LEU A 159 -9.23 18.52 -25.34
C LEU A 159 -9.91 17.16 -25.08
N LEU A 160 -10.62 16.62 -26.08
CA LEU A 160 -11.26 15.30 -25.97
C LEU A 160 -10.24 14.17 -25.75
N SER A 161 -9.10 14.22 -26.45
CA SER A 161 -8.02 13.25 -26.26
C SER A 161 -7.45 13.30 -24.84
N VAL A 162 -7.24 14.50 -24.28
CA VAL A 162 -6.75 14.67 -22.91
C VAL A 162 -7.75 14.13 -21.90
N VAL A 163 -9.04 14.44 -22.06
CA VAL A 163 -10.10 13.92 -21.17
C VAL A 163 -10.15 12.38 -21.22
N ALA A 164 -10.09 11.79 -22.41
CA ALA A 164 -10.04 10.34 -22.57
C ALA A 164 -8.78 9.72 -21.94
N HIS A 165 -7.63 10.40 -22.05
CA HIS A 165 -6.38 9.94 -21.45
C HIS A 165 -6.42 9.97 -19.92
N VAL A 166 -6.97 11.05 -19.34
CA VAL A 166 -7.19 11.16 -17.90
C VAL A 166 -8.14 10.07 -17.41
N ALA A 167 -9.23 9.80 -18.13
CA ALA A 167 -10.13 8.70 -17.80
C ALA A 167 -9.40 7.34 -17.81
N SER A 168 -8.54 7.09 -18.80
CA SER A 168 -7.71 5.89 -18.85
C SER A 168 -6.73 5.78 -17.67
N ALA A 169 -6.10 6.89 -17.27
CA ALA A 169 -5.19 6.94 -16.12
C ALA A 169 -5.93 6.68 -14.80
N ILE A 170 -7.16 7.19 -14.64
CA ILE A 170 -8.02 6.89 -13.49
C ILE A 170 -8.36 5.40 -13.46
N PHE A 171 -8.72 4.81 -14.61
CA PHE A 171 -8.97 3.37 -14.71
C PHE A 171 -7.74 2.54 -14.34
N TYR A 172 -6.55 2.94 -14.77
CA TYR A 172 -5.29 2.32 -14.38
C TYR A 172 -5.13 2.32 -12.86
N CYS A 173 -5.32 3.48 -12.22
CA CYS A 173 -5.26 3.62 -10.76
C CYS A 173 -6.28 2.72 -10.05
N ILE A 174 -7.51 2.64 -10.56
CA ILE A 174 -8.56 1.75 -10.02
C ILE A 174 -8.13 0.29 -10.11
N ILE A 175 -7.54 -0.15 -11.23
CA ILE A 175 -7.07 -1.53 -11.39
C ILE A 175 -5.97 -1.84 -10.36
N ILE A 176 -4.98 -0.96 -10.21
CA ILE A 176 -3.90 -1.15 -9.23
C ILE A 176 -4.45 -1.16 -7.79
N TYR A 177 -5.31 -0.20 -7.44
CA TYR A 177 -5.96 -0.15 -6.13
C TYR A 177 -6.67 -1.47 -5.80
N ARG A 178 -7.45 -2.00 -6.74
CA ARG A 178 -8.22 -3.22 -6.55
C ARG A 178 -7.36 -4.46 -6.50
N ALA A 179 -6.29 -4.51 -7.28
CA ALA A 179 -5.31 -5.59 -7.20
C ALA A 179 -4.71 -5.68 -5.80
N TRP A 180 -4.29 -4.55 -5.23
CA TRP A 180 -3.80 -4.49 -3.84
C TRP A 180 -4.90 -4.77 -2.81
N LEU A 181 -6.15 -4.38 -3.08
CA LEU A 181 -7.29 -4.69 -2.22
C LEU A 181 -7.52 -6.21 -2.11
N CYS A 182 -7.38 -6.95 -3.22
CA CYS A 182 -7.47 -8.42 -3.23
C CYS A 182 -6.44 -9.09 -2.32
N LEU A 183 -5.28 -8.45 -2.07
CA LEU A 183 -4.19 -9.02 -1.27
C LEU A 183 -4.23 -8.63 0.20
N LYS A 184 -5.20 -7.81 0.63
CA LYS A 184 -5.23 -7.19 1.97
C LYS A 184 -5.18 -8.21 3.12
N ALA A 185 -5.78 -9.39 2.96
CA ALA A 185 -5.78 -10.43 4.01
C ALA A 185 -4.48 -11.26 4.03
N GLY A 186 -3.65 -11.19 2.99
CA GLY A 186 -2.41 -11.96 2.85
C GLY A 186 -1.15 -11.24 3.36
N ALA A 187 -1.29 -10.27 4.28
CA ALA A 187 -0.19 -9.43 4.77
C ALA A 187 0.71 -8.86 3.63
N PRO A 188 0.17 -7.98 2.77
CA PRO A 188 0.90 -7.41 1.65
C PRO A 188 1.92 -6.37 2.11
N ARG A 189 2.94 -6.10 1.29
CA ARG A 189 3.97 -5.08 1.59
C ARG A 189 3.45 -3.64 1.68
N THR A 190 2.29 -3.36 1.11
CA THR A 190 1.70 -2.01 1.05
C THR A 190 0.17 -2.07 1.07
N THR A 191 -0.45 -0.93 1.39
CA THR A 191 -1.91 -0.79 1.42
C THR A 191 -2.45 -0.32 0.07
N PRO A 192 -3.74 -0.58 -0.26
CA PRO A 192 -4.34 -0.13 -1.52
C PRO A 192 -4.27 1.39 -1.73
N GLY A 193 -4.47 2.17 -0.67
CA GLY A 193 -4.38 3.63 -0.71
C GLY A 193 -2.95 4.10 -0.97
N SER A 194 -1.98 3.55 -0.23
CA SER A 194 -0.56 3.88 -0.41
C SER A 194 -0.03 3.44 -1.78
N ALA A 195 -0.52 2.31 -2.32
CA ALA A 195 -0.11 1.80 -3.61
C ALA A 195 -0.36 2.80 -4.75
N VAL A 196 -1.47 3.54 -4.71
CA VAL A 196 -1.82 4.54 -5.72
C VAL A 196 -1.40 5.94 -5.31
N GLY A 197 -1.67 6.36 -4.07
CA GLY A 197 -1.45 7.74 -3.61
C GLY A 197 0.02 8.18 -3.70
N LEU A 198 0.95 7.30 -3.34
CA LEU A 198 2.37 7.61 -3.37
C LEU A 198 2.98 7.61 -4.78
N MET A 199 2.25 7.15 -5.81
CA MET A 199 2.67 7.31 -7.22
C MET A 199 2.57 8.76 -7.72
N PHE A 200 1.82 9.61 -7.03
CA PHE A 200 1.68 11.03 -7.38
C PHE A 200 2.72 11.93 -6.71
N VAL A 201 3.56 11.39 -5.81
CA VAL A 201 4.63 12.15 -5.17
C VAL A 201 5.80 12.29 -6.16
N PRO A 202 6.13 13.51 -6.62
CA PRO A 202 7.21 13.69 -7.59
C PRO A 202 8.54 13.12 -7.08
N LEU A 203 9.34 12.54 -7.98
CA LEU A 203 10.62 11.87 -7.75
C LEU A 203 10.53 10.59 -6.89
N TYR A 204 9.79 10.62 -5.77
CA TYR A 204 9.52 9.44 -4.96
C TYR A 204 8.72 8.38 -5.74
N ASN A 205 7.87 8.81 -6.69
CA ASN A 205 7.11 7.94 -7.57
C ASN A 205 7.98 6.96 -8.36
N ILE A 206 9.23 7.30 -8.70
CA ILE A 206 10.15 6.42 -9.44
C ILE A 206 10.52 5.21 -8.58
N TYR A 207 10.95 5.45 -7.34
CA TYR A 207 11.20 4.39 -6.36
C TYR A 207 9.90 3.61 -6.07
N TRP A 208 8.82 4.35 -5.82
CA TRP A 208 7.55 3.75 -5.41
C TRP A 208 6.93 2.88 -6.49
N MET A 209 7.14 3.19 -7.76
CA MET A 209 6.72 2.36 -8.89
C MET A 209 7.27 0.93 -8.79
N PHE A 210 8.53 0.75 -8.36
CA PHE A 210 9.07 -0.59 -8.14
C PHE A 210 8.41 -1.28 -6.93
N VAL A 211 8.09 -0.54 -5.87
CA VAL A 211 7.40 -1.11 -4.70
C VAL A 211 5.98 -1.53 -5.04
N ALA A 212 5.20 -0.65 -5.68
CA ALA A 212 3.78 -0.83 -5.95
C ALA A 212 3.47 -1.67 -7.20
N ILE A 213 4.31 -1.62 -8.23
CA ILE A 213 4.07 -2.34 -9.49
C ILE A 213 4.90 -3.63 -9.55
N ASN A 214 6.24 -3.55 -9.40
CA ASN A 214 7.06 -4.78 -9.41
C ASN A 214 6.86 -5.66 -8.16
N GLY A 215 6.49 -5.07 -7.02
CA GLY A 215 6.17 -5.83 -5.82
C GLY A 215 4.84 -6.59 -5.88
N LEU A 216 3.88 -6.12 -6.68
CA LEU A 216 2.54 -6.69 -6.78
C LEU A 216 2.51 -8.16 -7.23
N PRO A 217 3.17 -8.58 -8.34
CA PRO A 217 3.13 -9.99 -8.76
C PRO A 217 3.80 -10.93 -7.74
N LYS A 218 4.81 -10.46 -7.01
CA LYS A 218 5.48 -11.24 -5.97
C LYS A 218 4.54 -11.54 -4.81
N ASP A 219 3.87 -10.51 -4.30
CA ASP A 219 2.90 -10.67 -3.21
C ASP A 219 1.67 -11.45 -3.68
N TRP A 220 1.22 -11.21 -4.91
CA TRP A 220 0.12 -11.95 -5.52
C TRP A 220 0.40 -13.43 -5.63
N ASN A 221 1.52 -13.82 -6.25
CA ASN A 221 1.87 -15.21 -6.45
C ASN A 221 2.12 -15.92 -5.12
N ARG A 222 2.74 -15.23 -4.15
CA ARG A 222 2.89 -15.74 -2.77
C ARG A 222 1.53 -16.05 -2.15
N VAL A 223 0.60 -15.10 -2.14
CA VAL A 223 -0.74 -15.30 -1.57
C VAL A 223 -1.47 -16.42 -2.30
N VAL A 224 -1.52 -16.40 -3.62
CA VAL A 224 -2.16 -17.45 -4.42
C VAL A 224 -1.57 -18.83 -4.15
N SER A 225 -0.27 -18.94 -3.88
CA SER A 225 0.37 -20.21 -3.52
C SER A 225 0.19 -20.64 -2.07
N SER A 226 -0.21 -19.72 -1.18
CA SER A 226 -0.31 -19.98 0.27
C SER A 226 -1.66 -20.55 0.68
N TYR A 227 -2.69 -20.45 -0.17
CA TYR A 227 -4.05 -20.89 0.15
C TYR A 227 -4.57 -21.86 -0.91
N GLU A 228 -5.05 -23.02 -0.47
CA GLU A 228 -5.55 -24.10 -1.35
C GLU A 228 -6.73 -23.65 -2.22
N ASP A 229 -7.62 -22.83 -1.64
CA ASP A 229 -8.80 -22.28 -2.31
C ASP A 229 -8.48 -21.22 -3.38
N LEU A 230 -7.21 -20.79 -3.47
CA LEU A 230 -6.71 -19.87 -4.48
C LEU A 230 -5.85 -20.53 -5.55
N HIS A 231 -5.61 -21.85 -5.53
CA HIS A 231 -4.77 -22.53 -6.53
C HIS A 231 -5.18 -22.20 -7.98
N ASN A 232 -6.49 -22.16 -8.25
CA ASN A 232 -7.03 -21.87 -9.58
C ASN A 232 -6.92 -20.39 -10.01
N ALA A 233 -6.45 -19.50 -9.13
CA ALA A 233 -6.30 -18.10 -9.45
C ALA A 233 -5.20 -17.88 -10.50
N PRO A 234 -5.38 -16.94 -11.46
CA PRO A 234 -4.35 -16.60 -12.42
C PRO A 234 -3.08 -16.10 -11.72
N ARG A 235 -1.93 -16.65 -12.10
CA ARG A 235 -0.61 -16.15 -11.68
C ARG A 235 -0.20 -14.95 -12.51
N LEU A 236 0.55 -14.04 -11.89
CA LEU A 236 1.06 -12.84 -12.53
C LEU A 236 2.53 -13.04 -12.93
N SER A 237 2.88 -12.66 -14.16
CA SER A 237 4.27 -12.72 -14.64
C SER A 237 5.13 -11.61 -14.04
N GLU A 238 6.08 -11.95 -13.18
CA GLU A 238 6.99 -10.96 -12.57
C GLU A 238 7.79 -10.18 -13.61
N THR A 239 8.19 -10.84 -14.70
CA THR A 239 8.95 -10.23 -15.79
C THR A 239 8.16 -9.11 -16.48
N THR A 240 6.86 -9.30 -16.72
CA THR A 240 6.03 -8.29 -17.39
C THR A 240 5.97 -7.00 -16.58
N PHE A 241 5.81 -7.10 -15.25
CA PHE A 241 5.76 -5.92 -14.37
C PHE A 241 7.12 -5.27 -14.22
N LEU A 242 8.20 -6.06 -14.17
CA LEU A 242 9.57 -5.52 -14.17
C LEU A 242 9.87 -4.76 -15.46
N LEU A 243 9.55 -5.33 -16.61
CA LEU A 243 9.72 -4.70 -17.92
C LEU A 243 8.91 -3.41 -18.04
N PHE A 244 7.70 -3.37 -17.48
CA PHE A 244 6.92 -2.13 -17.41
C PHE A 244 7.66 -1.06 -16.59
N CYS A 245 8.18 -1.39 -15.40
CA CYS A 245 8.88 -0.43 -14.55
C CYS A 245 10.16 0.10 -15.21
N ILE A 246 11.02 -0.79 -15.71
CA ILE A 246 12.28 -0.41 -16.38
C ILE A 246 11.98 0.36 -17.67
N GLY A 247 11.05 -0.13 -18.48
CA GLY A 247 10.62 0.52 -19.71
C GLY A 247 10.09 1.93 -19.46
N SER A 248 9.34 2.15 -18.38
CA SER A 248 8.78 3.48 -18.07
C SER A 248 9.87 4.54 -17.81
N ILE A 249 11.07 4.11 -17.37
CA ILE A 249 12.19 5.01 -17.05
C ILE A 249 13.16 5.11 -18.23
N VAL A 250 13.57 3.97 -18.79
CA VAL A 250 14.66 3.89 -19.77
C VAL A 250 14.17 4.16 -21.18
N PHE A 251 13.00 3.62 -21.54
CA PHE A 251 12.45 3.73 -22.89
C PHE A 251 10.90 3.72 -22.85
N PRO A 252 10.27 4.87 -22.57
CA PRO A 252 8.84 4.98 -22.36
C PRO A 252 7.95 4.31 -23.44
N PRO A 253 8.29 4.32 -24.74
CA PRO A 253 7.50 3.61 -25.75
C PRO A 253 7.35 2.11 -25.49
N LEU A 254 8.37 1.44 -24.92
CA LEU A 254 8.25 0.03 -24.54
C LEU A 254 7.22 -0.16 -23.43
N SER A 255 7.17 0.73 -22.44
CA SER A 255 6.16 0.66 -21.36
C SER A 255 4.73 0.76 -21.90
N MET A 256 4.51 1.53 -22.96
CA MET A 256 3.21 1.66 -23.64
C MET A 256 2.76 0.36 -24.32
N ILE A 257 3.69 -0.51 -24.71
CA ILE A 257 3.37 -1.82 -25.28
C ILE A 257 3.17 -2.84 -24.15
N VAL A 258 4.04 -2.82 -23.14
CA VAL A 258 4.05 -3.80 -22.03
C VAL A 258 2.88 -3.61 -21.07
N VAL A 259 2.31 -2.41 -20.96
CA VAL A 259 1.15 -2.13 -20.09
C VAL A 259 -0.09 -2.96 -20.49
N PHE A 260 -0.27 -3.30 -21.76
CA PHE A 260 -1.40 -4.11 -22.24
C PHE A 260 -1.41 -5.53 -21.65
N PRO A 261 -0.37 -6.37 -21.86
CA PRO A 261 -0.33 -7.69 -21.24
C PRO A 261 -0.26 -7.62 -19.71
N MET A 262 0.32 -6.57 -19.12
CA MET A 262 0.33 -6.37 -17.67
C MET A 262 -1.09 -6.20 -17.10
N LEU A 263 -1.85 -5.25 -17.64
CA LEU A 263 -3.21 -4.98 -17.16
C LEU A 263 -4.19 -6.09 -17.55
N SER A 264 -3.98 -6.78 -18.68
CA SER A 264 -4.77 -7.95 -19.05
C SER A 264 -4.67 -9.05 -17.98
N GLN A 265 -3.46 -9.35 -17.51
CA GLN A 265 -3.22 -10.30 -16.42
C GLN A 265 -3.89 -9.85 -15.11
N LEU A 266 -3.75 -8.57 -14.75
CA LEU A 266 -4.41 -8.02 -13.55
C LEU A 266 -5.93 -8.09 -13.63
N CYS A 267 -6.52 -7.73 -14.76
CA CYS A 267 -7.97 -7.78 -14.92
C CYS A 267 -8.50 -9.21 -14.76
N ARG A 268 -7.82 -10.20 -15.33
CA ARG A 268 -8.18 -11.63 -15.12
C ARG A 268 -8.09 -12.03 -13.65
N GLY A 269 -7.02 -11.63 -12.97
CA GLY A 269 -6.83 -11.88 -11.54
C GLY A 269 -7.91 -11.22 -10.68
N ILE A 270 -8.17 -9.92 -10.86
CA ILE A 270 -9.20 -9.18 -10.10
C ILE A 270 -10.58 -9.76 -10.37
N ASN A 271 -10.91 -10.08 -11.62
CA ASN A 271 -12.20 -10.66 -11.96
C ASN A 271 -12.39 -12.06 -11.36
N PHE A 272 -11.32 -12.85 -11.25
CA PHE A 272 -11.37 -14.11 -10.50
C PHE A 272 -11.81 -13.87 -9.05
N PHE A 273 -11.20 -12.91 -8.34
CA PHE A 273 -11.62 -12.55 -6.97
C PHE A 273 -13.04 -11.99 -6.91
N ALA A 274 -13.46 -11.20 -7.90
CA ALA A 274 -14.79 -10.60 -7.95
C ALA A 274 -15.93 -11.63 -8.12
N TYR A 275 -15.67 -12.72 -8.82
CA TYR A 275 -16.65 -13.79 -9.07
C TYR A 275 -16.44 -15.03 -8.21
N ARG A 276 -15.45 -15.00 -7.31
CA ARG A 276 -15.16 -16.10 -6.39
C ARG A 276 -16.31 -16.28 -5.40
N LYS A 277 -16.68 -17.54 -5.13
CA LYS A 277 -17.74 -17.87 -4.16
C LYS A 277 -17.27 -17.63 -2.72
N ASN A 278 -18.17 -17.15 -1.87
CA ASN A 278 -17.94 -17.01 -0.43
C ASN A 278 -17.99 -18.40 0.22
N LEU A 279 -16.83 -18.96 0.56
CA LEU A 279 -16.76 -20.26 1.24
C LEU A 279 -17.23 -20.18 2.71
N THR A 280 -17.18 -19.00 3.32
CA THR A 280 -17.60 -18.76 4.72
C THR A 280 -19.11 -18.83 4.95
N THR A 281 -19.93 -18.75 3.91
CA THR A 281 -21.40 -18.90 4.01
C THR A 281 -21.87 -20.34 3.87
N SER A 282 -20.97 -21.32 3.69
CA SER A 282 -21.33 -22.73 3.47
C SER A 282 -21.51 -23.53 4.77
N THR A 283 -21.18 -22.97 5.94
CA THR A 283 -21.22 -23.69 7.24
C THR A 283 -22.37 -23.24 8.15
N GLY A 284 -23.48 -22.77 7.56
CA GLY A 284 -24.68 -22.36 8.29
C GLY A 284 -25.93 -23.14 7.86
N SER A 285 -26.15 -24.29 8.49
CA SER A 285 -27.40 -25.05 8.64
C SER A 285 -28.17 -25.54 7.38
N PRO A 286 -28.49 -26.84 7.28
CA PRO A 286 -29.50 -27.34 6.34
C PRO A 286 -30.91 -27.01 6.87
N SER A 287 -31.43 -25.81 6.60
CA SER A 287 -32.88 -25.61 6.57
C SER A 287 -33.38 -26.22 5.25
N GLY A 288 -34.01 -27.38 5.21
CA GLY A 288 -35.18 -27.73 5.99
C GLY A 288 -36.40 -27.57 5.09
N PHE A 289 -36.90 -28.70 4.56
CA PHE A 289 -38.24 -28.92 4.01
C PHE A 289 -38.74 -28.05 2.85
N GLY A 290 -38.89 -28.71 1.71
CA GLY A 290 -39.70 -28.24 0.58
C GLY A 290 -39.92 -29.35 -0.45
N GLY A 291 -40.19 -30.56 0.01
CA GLY A 291 -40.67 -31.61 -0.88
C GLY A 291 -42.04 -31.22 -1.43
N ILE A 292 -42.16 -31.05 -2.73
CA ILE A 292 -43.44 -31.14 -3.42
C ILE A 292 -43.27 -32.21 -4.49
N LYS A 293 -44.02 -33.30 -4.27
CA LYS A 293 -44.11 -34.50 -5.10
C LYS A 293 -44.72 -34.16 -6.46
N PHE A 294 -44.33 -34.94 -7.46
CA PHE A 294 -45.03 -35.07 -8.73
C PHE A 294 -46.50 -35.44 -8.52
N GLY A 295 -47.36 -34.79 -9.30
CA GLY A 295 -48.76 -35.12 -9.57
C GLY A 295 -49.16 -34.44 -10.86
#